data_AF-A0A3S2UJD4-F1
#
_entry.id   AF-A0A3S2UJD4-F1
#
_cell.length_a   1.000
_cell.length_b   1.000
_cell.length_c   1.000
_cell.angle_alpha   90.00
_cell.angle_beta   90.00
_cell.angle_gamma   90.00
#
_symmetry.space_group_name_H-M   'P 1'
#
loop_
_entity.id
_entity.type
_entity.pdbx_description
1 polymer ?
#
loop_
_entity_poly.entity_id
_entity_poly.type
_entity_poly.pdbx_seq_one_letter_code
_entity_poly.pdbx_strand_id
1 'polypeptide(L)'
;MLRIRSAHFILISLAVYLLAIGTYVYYQYQHTYQTKLNQLDSQLVNAVKAMPFLLGDDYHNNISGPQHISRAEYLQLAKKLSLYAKDVKLQYVYSMVQVDGKVHFTSSSYTEDDLLRGQLSYFL
;
A
#
# COMPACT_ATOMS: atom_id res chain seq x y z
N MET A 1 -10.60 -20.63 -59.66
CA MET A 1 -10.48 -21.29 -58.34
C MET A 1 -9.32 -20.81 -57.47
N LEU A 2 -8.23 -20.21 -58.01
CA LEU A 2 -7.08 -19.75 -57.21
C LEU A 2 -7.37 -18.63 -56.20
N ARG A 3 -8.27 -17.69 -56.55
CA ARG A 3 -8.57 -16.47 -55.77
C ARG A 3 -9.32 -16.72 -54.44
N ILE A 4 -10.05 -17.84 -54.33
CA ILE A 4 -10.79 -18.21 -53.10
C ILE A 4 -9.83 -18.83 -52.07
N ARG A 5 -8.86 -19.65 -52.51
CA ARG A 5 -7.87 -20.26 -51.60
C ARG A 5 -6.96 -19.20 -50.96
N SER A 6 -6.54 -18.19 -51.73
CA SER A 6 -5.70 -17.09 -51.21
C SER A 6 -6.41 -16.23 -50.16
N ALA A 7 -7.72 -15.98 -50.30
CA ALA A 7 -8.49 -15.21 -49.31
C ALA A 7 -8.59 -15.94 -47.96
N HIS A 8 -8.75 -17.26 -47.97
CA HIS A 8 -8.76 -18.07 -46.74
C HIS A 8 -7.38 -18.04 -46.05
N PHE A 9 -6.28 -18.13 -46.82
CA PHE A 9 -4.94 -17.99 -46.25
C PHE A 9 -4.71 -16.62 -45.61
N ILE A 10 -5.18 -15.53 -46.23
CA ILE A 10 -5.07 -14.18 -45.66
C ILE A 10 -5.89 -14.08 -44.37
N LEU A 11 -7.12 -14.60 -44.35
CA LEU A 11 -7.97 -14.60 -43.17
C LEU A 11 -7.36 -15.40 -42.01
N ILE A 12 -6.79 -16.57 -42.30
CA ILE A 12 -6.12 -17.40 -41.29
C ILE A 12 -4.88 -16.66 -40.74
N SER A 13 -4.04 -16.10 -41.61
CA SER A 13 -2.87 -15.33 -41.18
C SER A 13 -3.25 -14.12 -40.33
N LEU A 14 -4.35 -13.42 -40.68
CA LEU A 14 -4.87 -12.33 -39.89
C LEU A 14 -5.38 -12.82 -38.52
N ALA A 15 -6.12 -13.92 -38.47
CA ALA A 15 -6.61 -14.49 -37.22
C ALA A 15 -5.45 -14.92 -36.30
N VAL A 16 -4.43 -15.57 -36.86
CA VAL A 16 -3.21 -15.95 -36.13
C VAL A 16 -2.47 -14.72 -35.61
N TYR A 17 -2.35 -13.67 -36.44
CA TYR A 17 -1.72 -12.42 -36.04
C TYR A 17 -2.47 -11.73 -34.90
N LEU A 18 -3.80 -11.65 -34.99
CA LEU A 18 -4.64 -11.08 -33.93
C LEU A 18 -4.56 -11.91 -32.64
N LEU A 19 -4.55 -13.24 -32.75
CA LEU A 19 -4.39 -14.14 -31.60
C LEU A 19 -3.02 -13.98 -30.95
N ALA A 20 -1.96 -13.83 -31.74
CA ALA A 20 -0.61 -13.58 -31.25
C ALA A 20 -0.52 -12.23 -30.52
N ILE A 21 -1.10 -11.17 -31.08
CA ILE A 21 -1.19 -9.86 -30.41
C ILE A 21 -1.98 -9.98 -29.10
N GLY A 22 -3.16 -10.60 -29.12
CA GLY A 22 -4.00 -10.73 -27.94
C GLY A 22 -3.28 -11.49 -26.81
N THR A 23 -2.59 -12.58 -27.16
CA THR A 23 -1.79 -13.37 -26.22
C THR A 23 -0.62 -12.54 -25.67
N TYR A 24 0.09 -11.82 -26.53
CA TYR A 24 1.20 -10.97 -26.12
C TYR A 24 0.75 -9.85 -25.17
N VAL A 25 -0.33 -9.15 -25.51
CA VAL A 25 -0.89 -8.08 -24.65
C VAL A 25 -1.34 -8.65 -23.31
N TYR A 26 -2.02 -9.81 -23.32
CA TYR A 26 -2.43 -10.47 -22.08
C TYR A 26 -1.23 -10.85 -21.21
N TYR A 27 -0.21 -11.48 -21.80
CA TYR A 27 1.01 -11.85 -21.08
C TYR A 27 1.71 -10.61 -20.50
N GLN A 28 1.86 -9.56 -21.30
CA GLN A 28 2.50 -8.32 -20.89
C GLN A 28 1.73 -7.63 -19.75
N TYR A 29 0.40 -7.64 -19.82
CA TYR A 29 -0.45 -7.12 -18.76
C TYR A 29 -0.24 -7.88 -17.45
N GLN A 30 -0.32 -9.21 -17.48
CA GLN A 30 -0.13 -10.05 -16.30
C GLN A 30 1.26 -9.85 -15.69
N HIS A 31 2.31 -9.84 -16.52
CA HIS A 31 3.67 -9.62 -16.06
C HIS A 31 3.84 -8.24 -15.41
N THR A 32 3.30 -7.18 -16.04
CA THR A 32 3.35 -5.82 -15.51
C THR A 32 2.60 -5.72 -14.17
N TYR A 33 1.42 -6.32 -14.11
CA TYR A 33 0.58 -6.32 -12.91
C TYR A 33 1.31 -6.98 -11.73
N GLN A 34 1.84 -8.20 -11.94
CA GLN A 34 2.57 -8.93 -10.89
C GLN A 34 3.84 -8.20 -10.47
N THR A 35 4.57 -7.61 -11.42
CA THR A 35 5.77 -6.80 -11.11
C THR A 35 5.41 -5.62 -10.22
N LYS A 36 4.32 -4.90 -10.53
CA LYS A 36 3.86 -3.77 -9.71
C LYS A 36 3.40 -4.21 -8.32
N LEU A 37 2.66 -5.31 -8.22
CA LEU A 37 2.25 -5.87 -6.92
C LEU A 37 3.47 -6.22 -6.06
N ASN A 38 4.44 -6.94 -6.61
CA ASN A 38 5.65 -7.32 -5.86
C ASN A 38 6.46 -6.11 -5.40
N GLN A 39 6.51 -5.04 -6.22
CA GLN A 39 7.16 -3.78 -5.84
C GLN A 39 6.42 -3.09 -4.69
N LEU A 40 5.08 -3.03 -4.75
CA LEU A 40 4.26 -2.47 -3.67
C LEU A 40 4.42 -3.27 -2.38
N ASP A 41 4.35 -4.60 -2.43
CA ASP A 41 4.54 -5.46 -1.26
C ASP A 41 5.92 -5.26 -0.63
N SER A 42 6.97 -5.19 -1.46
CA SER A 42 8.32 -4.93 -0.98
C SER A 42 8.44 -3.56 -0.31
N GLN A 43 7.81 -2.52 -0.89
CA GLN A 43 7.76 -1.19 -0.31
C GLN A 43 7.03 -1.17 1.03
N LEU A 44 5.86 -1.82 1.13
CA LEU A 44 5.06 -1.91 2.35
C LEU A 44 5.80 -2.67 3.45
N VAL A 45 6.38 -3.83 3.13
CA VAL A 45 7.16 -4.63 4.09
C VAL A 45 8.37 -3.86 4.60
N ASN A 46 9.12 -3.21 3.71
CA ASN A 46 10.27 -2.40 4.12
C ASN A 46 9.87 -1.20 4.96
N ALA A 47 8.72 -0.59 4.66
CA ALA A 47 8.23 0.53 5.44
C ALA A 47 7.84 0.12 6.88
N VAL A 48 7.14 -1.01 7.01
CA VAL A 48 6.74 -1.54 8.33
C VAL A 48 7.95 -1.98 9.16
N LYS A 49 9.01 -2.52 8.53
CA LYS A 49 10.25 -2.90 9.24
C LYS A 49 10.96 -1.71 9.90
N ALA A 50 10.72 -0.48 9.45
CA ALA A 50 11.26 0.71 10.10
C ALA A 50 10.45 1.15 11.34
N MET A 51 9.22 0.64 11.52
CA MET A 51 8.32 1.07 12.59
C MET A 51 8.90 0.91 14.00
N PRO A 52 9.49 -0.24 14.39
CA PRO A 52 10.05 -0.38 15.73
C PRO A 52 11.08 0.71 16.07
N PHE A 53 11.93 1.10 15.11
CA PHE A 53 12.91 2.17 15.29
C PHE A 53 12.29 3.57 15.37
N LEU A 54 11.12 3.76 14.76
CA LEU A 54 10.42 5.04 14.77
C LEU A 54 9.56 5.21 16.03
N LEU A 55 8.94 4.13 16.52
CA LEU A 55 8.13 4.10 17.72
C LEU A 55 9.00 4.05 18.99
N GLY A 56 10.10 3.30 18.95
CA GLY A 56 10.91 2.95 20.12
C GLY A 56 10.51 1.58 20.68
N ASP A 57 11.48 0.85 21.23
CA ASP A 57 11.32 -0.56 21.63
C ASP A 57 10.24 -0.76 22.71
N ASP A 58 10.02 0.24 23.55
CA ASP A 58 9.06 0.19 24.66
C ASP A 58 7.71 0.83 24.36
N TYR A 59 7.48 1.33 23.14
CA TYR A 59 6.29 2.14 22.83
C TYR A 59 4.97 1.38 23.03
N HIS A 60 4.95 0.07 22.75
CA HIS A 60 3.79 -0.79 22.98
C HIS A 60 3.87 -1.59 24.29
N ASN A 61 4.95 -1.44 25.05
CA ASN A 61 5.11 -2.15 26.32
C ASN A 61 4.17 -1.54 27.37
N ASN A 62 3.40 -2.38 28.05
CA ASN A 62 2.52 -1.98 29.15
C ASN A 62 1.43 -0.96 28.79
N ILE A 63 1.00 -0.86 27.52
CA ILE A 63 -0.18 -0.08 27.17
C ILE A 63 -1.41 -0.68 27.85
N SER A 64 -1.84 -0.04 28.93
CA SER A 64 -2.99 -0.45 29.74
C SER A 64 -4.29 0.26 29.34
N GLY A 65 -4.24 1.14 28.33
CA GLY A 65 -5.40 1.86 27.81
C GLY A 65 -5.07 3.25 27.27
N PRO A 66 -6.09 4.01 26.82
CA PRO A 66 -5.94 5.28 26.07
C PRO A 66 -5.17 6.38 26.81
N GLN A 67 -5.17 6.33 28.15
CA GLN A 67 -4.50 7.32 28.99
C GLN A 67 -3.00 7.08 29.16
N HIS A 68 -2.48 5.96 28.66
CA HIS A 68 -1.07 5.59 28.81
C HIS A 68 -0.13 6.50 27.98
N ILE A 69 -0.59 7.00 26.83
CA ILE A 69 0.20 7.83 25.93
C ILE A 69 -0.28 9.28 26.07
N SER A 70 0.63 10.19 26.41
CA SER A 70 0.26 11.61 26.54
C SER A 70 -0.08 12.22 25.18
N ARG A 71 -0.99 13.21 25.15
CA ARG A 71 -1.35 13.90 23.89
C ARG A 71 -0.15 14.54 23.21
N ALA A 72 0.79 15.10 23.98
CA ALA A 72 1.98 15.73 23.44
C ALA A 72 2.90 14.70 22.75
N GLU A 73 3.12 13.56 23.40
CA GLU A 73 3.89 12.43 22.86
C GLU A 73 3.24 11.86 21.60
N TYR A 74 1.92 11.66 21.63
CA TYR A 74 1.17 11.21 20.47
C TYR A 74 1.34 12.16 19.27
N LEU A 75 1.22 13.47 19.47
CA LEU A 75 1.37 14.46 18.39
C LEU A 75 2.80 14.51 17.84
N GLN A 76 3.82 14.39 18.71
CA GLN A 76 5.21 14.33 18.28
C GLN A 76 5.46 13.09 17.41
N LEU A 77 4.95 11.94 17.84
CA LEU A 77 5.08 10.70 17.08
C LEU A 77 4.28 10.75 15.78
N ALA A 78 3.05 11.25 15.81
CA ALA A 78 2.22 11.44 14.63
C ALA A 78 2.94 12.28 13.57
N LYS A 79 3.59 13.38 13.98
CA LYS A 79 4.41 14.21 13.06
C LYS A 79 5.59 13.42 12.48
N LYS A 80 6.30 12.64 13.30
CA LYS A 80 7.41 11.77 12.85
C LYS A 80 6.93 10.74 11.83
N LEU A 81 5.79 10.09 12.10
CA LEU A 81 5.17 9.13 11.21
C LEU A 81 4.65 9.76 9.92
N SER A 82 4.12 10.98 9.96
CA SER A 82 3.68 11.72 8.75
C SER A 82 4.85 12.09 7.84
N LEU A 83 5.97 12.55 8.42
CA LEU A 83 7.19 12.81 7.65
C LEU A 83 7.72 11.52 7.01
N TYR A 84 7.77 10.45 7.80
CA TYR A 84 8.19 9.14 7.31
C TYR A 84 7.29 8.63 6.18
N ALA A 85 5.97 8.66 6.36
CA ALA A 85 5.00 8.23 5.36
C ALA A 85 5.16 9.01 4.05
N LYS A 86 5.40 10.33 4.13
CA LYS A 86 5.70 11.17 2.97
C LYS A 86 6.98 10.74 2.25
N ASP A 87 8.05 10.47 2.99
CA ASP A 87 9.34 10.05 2.42
C ASP A 87 9.25 8.69 1.72
N VAL A 88 8.55 7.73 2.32
CA VAL A 88 8.34 6.41 1.71
C VAL A 88 7.13 6.34 0.77
N LYS A 89 6.50 7.48 0.46
CA LYS A 89 5.34 7.61 -0.43
C LYS A 89 4.16 6.71 -0.05
N LEU A 90 3.90 6.57 1.24
CA LEU A 90 2.73 5.91 1.78
C LEU A 90 1.71 6.95 2.22
N GLN A 91 0.43 6.64 2.04
CA GLN A 91 -0.65 7.53 2.47
C GLN A 91 -0.75 7.60 3.99
N TYR A 92 -0.61 6.45 4.65
CA TYR A 92 -0.65 6.32 6.10
C TYR A 92 0.34 5.28 6.60
N VAL A 93 0.83 5.52 7.82
CA VAL A 93 1.58 4.54 8.61
C VAL A 93 1.08 4.63 10.06
N TYR A 94 0.68 3.50 10.63
CA TYR A 94 0.08 3.46 11.95
C TYR A 94 0.45 2.17 12.69
N SER A 95 0.23 2.17 14.00
CA SER A 95 0.31 0.98 14.86
C SER A 95 -0.97 0.80 15.65
N MET A 96 -1.26 -0.45 15.99
CA MET A 96 -2.44 -0.84 16.75
C MET A 96 -2.05 -1.86 17.81
N VAL A 97 -2.80 -1.89 18.90
CA VAL A 97 -2.76 -2.95 19.90
C VAL A 97 -4.17 -3.49 20.13
N GLN A 98 -4.24 -4.73 20.63
CA GLN A 98 -5.50 -5.32 21.07
C GLN A 98 -5.57 -5.28 22.59
N VAL A 99 -6.59 -4.60 23.14
CA VAL A 99 -6.88 -4.50 24.58
C VAL A 99 -8.32 -4.93 24.80
N ASP A 100 -8.57 -5.85 25.74
CA ASP A 100 -9.91 -6.36 26.07
C ASP A 100 -10.74 -6.84 24.87
N GLY A 101 -10.07 -7.46 23.89
CA GLY A 101 -10.73 -7.97 22.68
C GLY A 101 -11.04 -6.91 21.61
N LYS A 102 -10.64 -5.65 21.83
CA LYS A 102 -10.85 -4.54 20.88
C LYS A 102 -9.51 -4.04 20.34
N VAL A 103 -9.49 -3.66 19.07
CA VAL A 103 -8.30 -3.13 18.40
C VAL A 103 -8.32 -1.61 18.49
N HIS A 104 -7.21 -1.02 18.94
CA HIS A 104 -7.07 0.41 19.17
C HIS A 104 -5.81 0.95 18.49
N PHE A 105 -5.92 2.12 17.84
CA PHE A 105 -4.80 2.79 17.19
C PHE A 105 -3.89 3.48 18.21
N THR A 106 -2.69 2.94 18.44
CA THR A 106 -1.74 3.53 19.39
C THR A 106 -0.98 4.70 18.81
N SER A 107 -0.70 4.67 17.50
CA SER A 107 -0.05 5.77 16.79
C SER A 107 -0.53 5.82 15.34
N SER A 108 -0.69 7.01 14.78
CA SER A 108 -1.02 7.17 13.36
C SER A 108 -0.32 8.39 12.77
N SER A 109 0.15 8.28 11.54
CA SER A 109 0.42 9.44 10.69
C SER A 109 -0.88 10.16 10.33
N TYR A 110 -0.74 11.33 9.73
CA TYR A 110 -1.80 12.15 9.17
C TYR A 110 -1.35 12.74 7.84
N THR A 111 -2.31 13.02 6.96
CA THR A 111 -2.07 13.74 5.71
C THR A 111 -2.22 15.26 5.91
N GLU A 112 -1.80 16.03 4.91
CA GLU A 112 -2.05 17.48 4.90
C GLU A 112 -3.56 17.79 4.89
N ASP A 113 -4.38 16.96 4.23
CA ASP A 113 -5.84 17.09 4.23
C ASP A 113 -6.46 16.81 5.61
N ASP A 114 -5.95 15.80 6.33
CA ASP A 114 -6.39 15.51 7.71
C ASP A 114 -6.12 16.70 8.65
N LEU A 115 -4.98 17.37 8.47
CA LEU A 115 -4.63 18.56 9.24
C LEU A 115 -5.56 19.74 8.92
N LEU A 116 -5.84 19.96 7.63
CA LEU A 116 -6.73 21.03 7.18
C LEU A 116 -8.17 20.84 7.64
N ARG A 117 -8.63 19.58 7.75
CA ARG A 117 -10.00 19.24 8.18
C ARG A 117 -10.14 19.02 9.68
N GLY A 118 -9.05 19.08 10.45
CA GLY A 118 -9.06 18.79 11.89
C GLY A 118 -9.38 17.33 12.22
N GLN A 119 -9.11 16.39 11.30
CA GLN A 119 -9.40 14.96 11.42
C GLN A 119 -8.19 14.16 11.95
N LEU A 120 -7.48 14.73 12.92
CA LEU A 120 -6.38 14.02 13.57
C LEU A 120 -6.93 12.84 14.37
N SER A 121 -6.54 11.63 13.99
CA SER A 121 -6.86 10.42 14.75
C SER A 121 -6.12 10.44 16.09
N TYR A 122 -6.71 9.86 17.14
CA TYR A 122 -6.13 9.77 18.48
C TYR A 122 -6.33 8.36 19.03
N PHE A 123 -5.45 7.95 19.94
CA PHE A 123 -5.64 6.73 20.72
C PHE A 123 -6.84 6.92 21.66
N LEU A 124 -7.90 6.12 21.42
CA LEU A 124 -9.19 6.12 22.12
C LEU A 124 -9.50 4.72 22.61
#